data_AF-A0A967YSZ9-F1
#
_entry.id   AF-A0A967YSZ9-F1
#
_cell.length_a   1.000
_cell.length_b   1.000
_cell.length_c   1.000
_cell.angle_alpha   90.00
_cell.angle_beta   90.00
_cell.angle_gamma   90.00
#
_symmetry.space_group_name_H-M   'P 1'
#
loop_
_entity.id
_entity.type
_entity.pdbx_description
1 polymer ?
#
loop_
_entity_poly.entity_id
_entity_poly.type
_entity_poly.pdbx_seq_one_letter_code
_entity_poly.pdbx_strand_id
1 'polypeptide(L)'
;LLGFWKTIPLATHWIIMALALFARRLPYFLRMAHAAYLQLDISLEEASEVSGAGKIRTFFNISLPLLLKGVLVGVVMFFIMAFQEISTAIFLYRGGWETLPIGIYLNWHRGMEFGIAAAMAFLMIVITFILLLIISRISGGVLKAAWGPGGT
;
A
#
# COMPACT_ATOMS: atom_id res chain seq x y z
N LEU A 1 -28.60 8.86 5.04
CA LEU A 1 -27.27 8.47 4.51
C LEU A 1 -27.36 7.36 3.44
N LEU A 2 -28.13 6.27 3.64
CA LEU A 2 -28.21 5.16 2.65
C LEU A 2 -28.88 5.51 1.31
N GLY A 3 -29.76 6.52 1.26
CA GLY A 3 -30.43 6.94 0.02
C GLY A 3 -29.50 7.61 -1.00
N PHE A 4 -28.52 8.39 -0.54
CA PHE A 4 -27.54 9.08 -1.41
C PHE A 4 -26.72 8.08 -2.24
N TRP A 5 -26.37 6.93 -1.67
CA TRP A 5 -25.59 5.91 -2.36
C TRP A 5 -26.42 5.05 -3.32
N LYS A 6 -27.77 5.06 -3.23
CA LYS A 6 -28.62 4.30 -4.16
C LYS A 6 -28.63 4.90 -5.57
N THR A 7 -28.39 6.20 -5.70
CA THR A 7 -28.34 6.88 -7.00
C THR A 7 -26.98 6.76 -7.69
N ILE A 8 -25.97 6.18 -7.02
CA ILE A 8 -24.63 5.98 -7.57
C ILE A 8 -24.47 4.48 -7.90
N PRO A 9 -24.55 4.07 -9.17
CA PRO A 9 -24.48 2.66 -9.57
C PRO A 9 -23.18 1.95 -9.16
N LEU A 10 -22.06 2.68 -9.06
CA LEU A 10 -20.80 2.13 -8.58
C LEU A 10 -20.84 1.78 -7.08
N ALA A 11 -21.62 2.51 -6.27
CA ALA A 11 -21.66 2.34 -4.83
C ALA A 11 -22.44 1.10 -4.37
N THR A 12 -23.06 0.38 -5.30
CA THR A 12 -23.70 -0.92 -5.04
C THR A 12 -22.76 -2.10 -5.26
N HIS A 13 -21.62 -1.88 -5.92
CA HIS A 13 -20.71 -2.96 -6.34
C HIS A 13 -19.43 -2.96 -5.52
N TRP A 14 -18.86 -4.15 -5.31
CA TRP A 14 -17.72 -4.32 -4.42
C TRP A 14 -16.48 -3.50 -4.80
N ILE A 15 -16.36 -3.22 -6.10
CA ILE A 15 -15.24 -2.52 -6.73
C ILE A 15 -15.05 -1.08 -6.22
N ILE A 16 -16.12 -0.41 -5.76
CA ILE A 16 -15.98 0.97 -5.24
C ILE A 16 -15.06 1.02 -4.03
N MET A 17 -15.04 -0.04 -3.21
CA MET A 17 -14.15 -0.14 -2.06
C MET A 17 -12.70 -0.15 -2.51
N ALA A 18 -12.37 -1.04 -3.45
CA ALA A 18 -11.02 -1.17 -3.99
C ALA A 18 -10.54 0.13 -4.65
N LEU A 19 -11.39 0.77 -5.46
CA LEU A 19 -11.08 2.03 -6.13
C LEU A 19 -10.88 3.18 -5.14
N ALA A 20 -11.73 3.29 -4.11
CA ALA A 20 -11.63 4.32 -3.09
C ALA A 20 -10.35 4.17 -2.26
N LEU A 21 -10.04 2.94 -1.83
CA LEU A 21 -8.80 2.64 -1.10
C LEU A 21 -7.57 2.90 -1.97
N PHE A 22 -7.60 2.49 -3.24
CA PHE A 22 -6.55 2.75 -4.20
C PHE A 22 -6.31 4.25 -4.36
N ALA A 23 -7.34 5.02 -4.70
CA ALA A 23 -7.23 6.47 -4.90
C ALA A 23 -6.72 7.19 -3.63
N ARG A 24 -7.19 6.78 -2.45
CA ARG A 24 -6.79 7.36 -1.17
C ARG A 24 -5.34 7.06 -0.81
N ARG A 25 -4.83 5.87 -1.15
CA ARG A 25 -3.49 5.41 -0.74
C ARG A 25 -2.43 5.55 -1.81
N LEU A 26 -2.81 5.73 -3.08
CA LEU A 26 -1.89 5.91 -4.21
C LEU A 26 -0.81 6.99 -3.95
N PRO A 27 -1.09 8.14 -3.32
CA PRO A 27 -0.05 9.14 -3.06
C PRO A 27 1.12 8.63 -2.23
N TYR A 28 0.91 7.63 -1.35
CA TYR A 28 1.98 7.03 -0.55
C TYR A 28 2.91 6.17 -1.41
N PHE A 29 2.34 5.37 -2.33
CA PHE A 29 3.13 4.66 -3.33
C PHE A 29 3.96 5.63 -4.17
N LEU A 30 3.33 6.69 -4.70
CA LEU A 30 4.00 7.67 -5.55
C LEU A 30 5.14 8.38 -4.81
N ARG A 31 4.96 8.73 -3.54
CA ARG A 31 6.03 9.31 -2.71
C ARG A 31 7.23 8.38 -2.59
N MET A 32 7.01 7.09 -2.37
CA MET A 32 8.09 6.09 -2.26
C MET A 32 8.79 5.85 -3.61
N ALA A 33 8.01 5.73 -4.70
CA ALA A 33 8.55 5.57 -6.05
C ALA A 33 9.37 6.80 -6.46
N HIS A 34 8.90 8.01 -6.15
CA HIS A 34 9.62 9.25 -6.40
C HIS A 34 10.90 9.36 -5.57
N ALA A 35 10.87 8.98 -4.29
CA ALA A 35 12.06 8.97 -3.45
C ALA A 35 13.13 7.99 -3.95
N ALA A 36 12.72 6.87 -4.55
CA ALA A 36 13.64 5.96 -5.23
C ALA A 36 14.17 6.56 -6.54
N TYR A 37 13.32 7.24 -7.32
CA TYR A 37 13.70 7.90 -8.57
C TYR A 37 14.79 8.95 -8.35
N LEU A 38 14.67 9.75 -7.28
CA LEU A 38 15.67 10.77 -6.92
C LEU A 38 17.05 10.20 -6.55
N GLN A 39 17.17 8.89 -6.30
CA GLN A 39 18.46 8.23 -6.02
C GLN A 39 19.12 7.69 -7.30
N LEU A 40 18.41 7.70 -8.43
CA LEU A 40 18.95 7.29 -9.73
C LEU A 40 19.92 8.36 -10.25
N ASP A 41 21.06 7.93 -10.75
CA ASP A 41 21.98 8.82 -11.46
C ASP A 41 21.41 9.17 -12.85
N ILE A 42 21.17 10.47 -13.08
CA ILE A 42 20.64 10.99 -14.35
C ILE A 42 21.51 10.62 -15.56
N SER A 43 22.82 10.43 -15.35
CA SER A 43 23.77 10.09 -16.42
C SER A 43 23.46 8.75 -17.08
N LEU A 44 22.79 7.82 -16.38
CA LEU A 44 22.35 6.54 -16.94
C LEU A 44 21.22 6.73 -17.96
N GLU A 45 20.32 7.68 -17.71
CA GLU A 45 19.24 8.02 -18.64
C GLU A 45 19.80 8.79 -19.85
N GLU A 46 20.69 9.76 -19.61
CA GLU A 46 21.36 10.53 -20.67
C GLU A 46 22.20 9.63 -21.59
N ALA A 47 22.96 8.68 -21.04
CA ALA A 47 23.75 7.72 -21.82
C ALA A 47 22.87 6.84 -22.73
N SER A 48 21.70 6.43 -22.23
CA SER A 48 20.71 5.68 -23.01
C SER A 48 20.14 6.53 -24.15
N GLU A 49 19.84 7.81 -23.90
CA GLU A 49 19.37 8.74 -24.92
C GLU A 49 20.42 9.04 -26.00
N VAL A 50 21.69 9.26 -25.62
CA VAL A 50 22.81 9.42 -26.57
C VAL A 50 23.03 8.16 -27.41
N SER A 51 22.75 6.98 -26.84
CA SER A 51 22.80 5.70 -27.56
C SER A 51 21.61 5.47 -28.50
N GLY A 52 20.72 6.45 -28.67
CA GLY A 52 19.59 6.42 -29.59
C GLY A 52 18.31 5.81 -29.02
N ALA A 53 18.22 5.58 -27.70
CA ALA A 53 16.97 5.15 -27.08
C ALA A 53 16.06 6.35 -26.77
N GLY A 54 14.77 6.23 -27.08
CA GLY A 54 13.77 7.22 -26.65
C GLY A 54 13.38 7.07 -25.17
N LYS A 55 12.80 8.12 -24.59
CA LYS A 55 12.39 8.20 -23.16
C LYS A 55 11.64 6.97 -22.62
N ILE A 56 10.66 6.47 -23.37
CA ILE A 56 9.88 5.29 -22.96
C ILE A 56 10.79 4.05 -22.86
N ARG A 57 11.68 3.86 -23.83
CA ARG A 57 12.63 2.73 -23.85
C ARG A 57 13.65 2.86 -22.73
N THR A 58 14.19 4.07 -22.49
CA THR A 58 15.09 4.36 -21.37
C THR A 58 14.41 4.05 -20.03
N PHE A 59 13.16 4.48 -19.83
CA PHE A 59 12.42 4.19 -18.61
C PHE A 59 12.26 2.68 -18.35
N PHE A 60 11.79 1.91 -19.33
CA PHE A 60 11.55 0.48 -19.11
C PHE A 60 12.82 -0.37 -19.03
N ASN A 61 13.90 0.05 -19.70
CA ASN A 61 15.14 -0.73 -19.75
C ASN A 61 16.19 -0.32 -18.71
N ILE A 62 16.18 0.94 -18.28
CA ILE A 62 17.18 1.51 -17.36
C ILE A 62 16.51 1.88 -16.04
N SER A 63 15.62 2.88 -16.04
CA SER A 63 15.09 3.46 -14.80
C SER A 63 14.25 2.45 -14.01
N LEU A 64 13.24 1.82 -14.61
CA LEU A 64 12.31 0.91 -13.92
C LEU A 64 13.02 -0.31 -13.29
N PRO A 65 13.93 -1.03 -13.97
CA PRO A 65 14.68 -2.13 -13.36
C PRO A 65 15.54 -1.68 -12.17
N LEU A 66 16.17 -0.50 -12.26
CA LEU A 66 17.00 0.06 -11.18
C LEU A 66 16.14 0.50 -9.99
N LEU A 67 14.93 1.00 -10.25
CA LEU A 67 13.98 1.47 -9.25
C LEU A 67 13.13 0.36 -8.64
N LEU A 68 13.17 -0.85 -9.21
CA LEU A 68 12.25 -1.94 -8.87
C LEU A 68 12.20 -2.23 -7.37
N LYS A 69 13.35 -2.18 -6.67
CA LYS A 69 13.41 -2.36 -5.22
C LYS A 69 12.61 -1.29 -4.46
N GLY A 70 12.80 -0.02 -4.81
CA GLY A 70 12.09 1.10 -4.20
C GLY A 70 10.59 1.10 -4.53
N VAL A 71 10.25 0.75 -5.77
CA VAL A 71 8.86 0.57 -6.21
C VAL A 71 8.17 -0.54 -5.41
N LEU A 72 8.80 -1.70 -5.23
CA LEU A 72 8.25 -2.81 -4.45
C LEU A 72 7.99 -2.43 -3.00
N VAL A 73 8.91 -1.71 -2.36
CA VAL A 73 8.72 -1.18 -1.00
C VAL A 73 7.50 -0.24 -0.96
N GLY A 74 7.36 0.63 -1.96
CA GLY A 74 6.20 1.51 -2.11
C GLY A 74 4.89 0.74 -2.25
N VAL A 75 4.86 -0.32 -3.06
CA VAL A 75 3.66 -1.17 -3.26
C VAL A 75 3.24 -1.84 -1.96
N VAL A 76 4.18 -2.43 -1.22
CA VAL A 76 3.85 -3.12 0.04
C VAL A 76 3.38 -2.11 1.09
N MET A 77 4.01 -0.94 1.19
CA MET A 77 3.59 0.12 2.11
C MET A 77 2.18 0.64 1.76
N PHE A 78 1.91 0.87 0.47
CA PHE A 78 0.58 1.21 -0.04
C PHE A 78 -0.47 0.18 0.39
N PHE A 79 -0.16 -1.10 0.24
CA PHE A 79 -1.06 -2.18 0.63
C PHE A 79 -1.32 -2.21 2.14
N ILE A 80 -0.27 -2.09 2.97
CA ILE A 80 -0.43 -2.03 4.44
C ILE A 80 -1.39 -0.90 4.84
N MET A 81 -1.21 0.30 4.27
CA MET A 81 -2.05 1.46 4.59
C MET A 81 -3.50 1.34 4.08
N ALA A 82 -3.70 0.64 2.95
CA ALA A 82 -5.04 0.35 2.43
C ALA A 82 -5.74 -0.72 3.27
N PHE A 83 -5.01 -1.77 3.66
CA PHE A 83 -5.54 -2.91 4.41
C PHE A 83 -6.03 -2.54 5.81
N GLN A 84 -5.43 -1.52 6.43
CA GLN A 84 -5.79 -1.02 7.77
C GLN A 84 -6.81 0.14 7.73
N GLU A 85 -7.35 0.47 6.55
CA GLU A 85 -8.22 1.63 6.40
C GLU A 85 -9.66 1.33 6.85
N ILE A 86 -10.14 2.13 7.81
CA ILE A 86 -11.54 2.06 8.28
C ILE A 86 -12.35 3.30 7.89
N SER A 87 -11.74 4.48 7.84
CA SER A 87 -12.43 5.76 7.72
C SER A 87 -13.22 5.90 6.43
N THR A 88 -12.74 5.34 5.33
CA THR A 88 -13.42 5.29 4.02
C THR A 88 -14.31 4.06 3.94
N ALA A 89 -13.80 2.92 4.44
CA ALA A 89 -14.53 1.67 4.40
C ALA A 89 -15.89 1.74 5.12
N ILE A 90 -16.00 2.48 6.23
CA ILE A 90 -17.25 2.58 7.01
C ILE A 90 -18.38 3.30 6.25
N PHE A 91 -18.05 4.19 5.30
CA PHE A 91 -19.04 4.86 4.48
C PHE A 91 -19.48 4.04 3.27
N LEU A 92 -18.64 3.11 2.81
CA LEU A 92 -18.83 2.38 1.55
C LEU A 92 -19.25 0.93 1.73
N TYR A 93 -18.97 0.31 2.88
CA TYR A 93 -19.28 -1.10 3.07
C TYR A 93 -20.80 -1.36 3.01
N ARG A 94 -21.17 -2.55 2.54
CA ARG A 94 -22.49 -3.13 2.76
C ARG A 94 -22.32 -4.59 3.18
N GLY A 95 -23.43 -5.23 3.55
CA GLY A 95 -23.43 -6.64 3.91
C GLY A 95 -22.84 -7.53 2.82
N GLY A 96 -21.86 -8.37 3.17
CA GLY A 96 -21.25 -9.38 2.29
C GLY A 96 -19.91 -9.02 1.66
N TRP A 97 -19.34 -7.85 1.99
CA TRP A 97 -18.06 -7.34 1.46
C TRP A 97 -17.39 -6.40 2.47
N GLU A 98 -17.60 -6.69 3.75
CA GLU A 98 -16.92 -6.04 4.86
C GLU A 98 -15.41 -6.26 4.73
N THR A 99 -14.65 -5.16 4.81
CA THR A 99 -13.20 -5.27 4.95
C THR A 99 -12.86 -5.78 6.35
N LEU A 100 -11.65 -6.31 6.52
CA LEU A 100 -11.21 -6.86 7.80
C LEU A 100 -11.31 -5.83 8.97
N PRO A 101 -10.91 -4.55 8.80
CA PRO A 101 -11.15 -3.52 9.82
C PRO A 101 -12.64 -3.30 10.15
N ILE A 102 -13.53 -3.40 9.16
CA ILE A 102 -14.98 -3.28 9.37
C ILE A 102 -15.51 -4.50 10.13
N GLY A 103 -15.04 -5.71 9.80
CA GLY A 103 -15.37 -6.92 10.56
C GLY A 103 -14.97 -6.81 12.03
N ILE A 104 -13.76 -6.31 12.32
CA ILE A 104 -13.32 -6.04 13.70
C ILE A 104 -14.26 -5.05 14.37
N TYR A 105 -14.53 -3.91 13.73
CA TYR A 105 -15.38 -2.86 14.28
C TYR A 105 -16.80 -3.34 14.58
N LEU A 106 -17.42 -4.10 13.67
CA LEU A 106 -18.79 -4.59 13.85
C LEU A 106 -18.89 -5.61 14.99
N ASN A 107 -17.94 -6.55 15.10
CA ASN A 107 -17.94 -7.54 16.18
C ASN A 107 -17.66 -6.90 17.55
N TRP A 108 -16.78 -5.91 17.59
CA TRP A 108 -16.51 -5.12 18.79
C TRP A 108 -17.73 -4.27 19.21
N HIS A 109 -18.32 -3.52 18.26
CA HIS A 109 -19.41 -2.58 18.56
C HIS A 109 -20.71 -3.29 18.97
N ARG A 110 -20.97 -4.50 18.45
CA ARG A 110 -22.15 -5.30 18.82
C ARG A 110 -22.06 -5.92 20.22
N GLY A 111 -20.91 -5.87 20.89
CA GLY A 111 -20.76 -6.18 22.31
C GLY A 111 -20.85 -7.67 22.71
N MET A 112 -21.24 -8.59 21.81
CA MET A 112 -21.38 -10.01 22.14
C MET A 112 -20.24 -10.91 21.65
N GLU A 113 -19.33 -10.40 20.79
CA GLU A 113 -18.34 -11.21 20.08
C GLU A 113 -16.91 -10.64 20.18
N PHE A 114 -16.49 -10.22 21.38
CA PHE A 114 -15.14 -9.68 21.61
C PHE A 114 -14.02 -10.66 21.23
N GLY A 115 -14.24 -11.97 21.43
CA GLY A 115 -13.27 -13.00 21.07
C GLY A 115 -13.01 -13.04 19.56
N ILE A 116 -14.05 -12.95 18.74
CA ILE A 116 -13.95 -12.92 17.28
C ILE A 116 -13.24 -11.63 16.83
N ALA A 117 -13.63 -10.48 17.39
CA ALA A 117 -12.99 -9.20 17.08
C ALA A 117 -11.48 -9.22 17.41
N ALA A 118 -11.10 -9.78 18.57
CA ALA A 118 -9.71 -9.92 18.98
C ALA A 118 -8.92 -10.87 18.07
N ALA A 119 -9.50 -11.99 17.65
CA ALA A 119 -8.86 -12.93 16.72
C ALA A 119 -8.63 -12.28 15.34
N MET A 120 -9.61 -11.54 14.82
CA MET A 120 -9.47 -10.79 13.57
C MET A 120 -8.39 -9.70 13.68
N ALA A 121 -8.36 -8.95 14.79
CA ALA A 121 -7.33 -7.95 15.03
C ALA A 121 -5.93 -8.57 15.14
N PHE A 122 -5.80 -9.71 15.80
CA PHE A 122 -4.54 -10.45 15.88
C PHE A 122 -4.07 -10.90 14.49
N LEU A 123 -4.96 -11.45 13.66
CA LEU A 123 -4.63 -11.80 12.27
C LEU A 123 -4.17 -10.58 11.47
N MET A 124 -4.83 -9.43 11.64
CA MET A 124 -4.43 -8.18 10.99
C MET A 124 -3.01 -7.75 11.39
N ILE A 125 -2.68 -7.88 12.67
CA ILE A 125 -1.34 -7.60 13.21
C ILE A 125 -0.32 -8.55 12.60
N VAL A 126 -0.60 -9.86 12.57
CA VAL A 126 0.32 -10.88 12.00
C VAL A 126 0.57 -10.61 10.51
N ILE A 127 -0.47 -10.34 9.72
CA ILE A 127 -0.33 -10.03 8.29
C ILE A 127 0.51 -8.76 8.11
N THR A 128 0.20 -7.70 8.86
CA THR A 128 0.96 -6.44 8.81
C THR A 128 2.44 -6.68 9.17
N PHE A 129 2.70 -7.46 10.21
CA PHE A 129 4.05 -7.78 10.66
C PHE A 129 4.83 -8.54 9.59
N ILE A 130 4.22 -9.54 8.94
CA ILE A 130 4.83 -10.28 7.82
C ILE A 130 5.18 -9.33 6.66
N LEU A 131 4.26 -8.42 6.29
CA LEU A 131 4.52 -7.45 5.22
C LEU A 131 5.66 -6.48 5.56
N LEU A 132 5.75 -6.04 6.83
CA LEU A 132 6.87 -5.23 7.31
C LEU A 132 8.19 -6.02 7.30
N LEU A 133 8.19 -7.31 7.64
CA LEU A 133 9.36 -8.16 7.51
C LEU A 133 9.81 -8.29 6.04
N ILE A 134 8.87 -8.44 5.11
CA ILE A 134 9.16 -8.49 3.67
C ILE A 134 9.83 -7.18 3.23
N ILE A 135 9.26 -6.02 3.60
CA ILE A 135 9.88 -4.71 3.32
C ILE A 135 11.28 -4.64 3.92
N SER A 136 11.45 -5.05 5.19
CA SER A 136 12.74 -5.02 5.88
C SER A 136 13.80 -5.86 5.16
N ARG A 137 13.42 -7.02 4.62
CA ARG A 137 14.32 -7.90 3.85
C ARG A 137 14.66 -7.31 2.48
N ILE A 138 13.70 -6.72 1.78
CA ILE A 138 13.91 -6.10 0.45
C ILE A 138 14.78 -4.84 0.59
N SER A 139 14.52 -4.03 1.62
CA SER A 139 15.23 -2.76 1.82
C SER A 139 16.64 -2.93 2.37
N GLY A 140 17.01 -4.09 2.94
CA GLY A 140 18.38 -4.44 3.36
C GLY A 140 19.09 -3.51 4.35
N GLY A 141 18.50 -2.37 4.72
CA GLY A 141 19.20 -1.25 5.34
C GLY A 141 18.35 -0.29 6.16
N VAL A 142 17.01 -0.36 6.16
CA VAL A 142 16.21 0.54 7.03
C VAL A 142 16.45 0.25 8.52
N LEU A 143 16.59 -1.02 8.91
CA LEU A 143 17.02 -1.38 10.27
C LEU A 143 18.50 -1.06 10.53
N LYS A 144 19.36 -1.12 9.50
CA LYS A 144 20.79 -0.79 9.59
C LYS A 144 21.07 0.73 9.62
N ALA A 145 20.13 1.52 9.11
CA ALA A 145 20.17 2.99 9.08
C ALA A 145 19.45 3.59 10.30
N ALA A 146 18.36 2.98 10.78
CA ALA A 146 17.73 3.32 12.05
C ALA A 146 18.63 2.98 13.26
N TRP A 147 19.50 1.98 13.10
CA TRP A 147 20.47 1.53 14.09
C TRP A 147 21.88 1.66 13.51
N GLY A 148 22.27 2.90 13.17
CA GLY A 148 23.54 3.24 12.50
C GLY A 148 24.77 2.50 13.08
N PRO A 149 25.87 2.38 12.32
CA PRO A 149 27.01 1.54 12.65
C PRO A 149 27.54 1.87 14.07
N GLY A 150 27.10 1.07 15.03
CA GLY A 150 27.15 1.35 16.45
C GLY A 150 26.80 0.08 17.19
N GLY A 151 27.68 -0.90 17.04
CA GLY A 151 27.59 -2.24 17.60
C GLY A 151 28.60 -3.09 16.85
N THR A 152 29.80 -3.18 17.43
CA THR A 152 30.92 -4.05 17.02
C THR A 152 30.49 -5.37 16.41
#